data_AF-A0A856MAG8-F1
#
_entry.id   AF-A0A856MAG8-F1
#
_cell.length_a   1.000
_cell.length_b   1.000
_cell.length_c   1.000
_cell.angle_alpha   90.00
_cell.angle_beta   90.00
_cell.angle_gamma   90.00
#
_symmetry.space_group_name_H-M   'P 1'
#
loop_
_entity.id
_entity.type
_entity.pdbx_description
1 polymer ?
#
loop_
_entity_poly.entity_id
_entity_poly.type
_entity_poly.pdbx_seq_one_letter_code
_entity_poly.pdbx_strand_id
1 'polypeptide(L)'
;MTTNVSKLVERRLNDFKRRCGKDGDAALQLAYHAAIPVALNPELLHFLRINFFLDPPEQLPYTVEFEFLTSGLCREIDAELYEIEPEIRNELLQELMKREDAKQRIQDVATLLWQYVEYHSPWADRVELERAQQLTALNFLDPAKAKEWLDEAEANPSLGRAEREWFIAMRQEIEELPDISTLSTEKQSEQNDLPSEKGVDYTRLRDLLKTGKWEEADNETFAVMLKAAGRKKEDGQLDVESIKNFPCTDLRTIDQLWVKYSNGRFGFSVQKRIWESVGGKPDANIKIWEKFSNRVGWRKGMFWNKFRLRYSMSNMRSSVTLLWNQEWLSYSELTFSTNAPRGHLPLTFAIGVQSFMGFERKYIQYGGEYLSARGRYATCIRLFSRVQTCKL
;
A
#
# COMPACT_ATOMS: atom_id res chain seq x y z
N MET A 1 -30.11 -27.96 -4.27
CA MET A 1 -29.18 -27.87 -3.11
C MET A 1 -28.60 -26.47 -2.95
N THR A 2 -28.28 -25.77 -4.04
CA THR A 2 -27.74 -24.39 -4.08
C THR A 2 -28.52 -23.35 -3.25
N THR A 3 -29.85 -23.40 -3.26
CA THR A 3 -30.70 -22.43 -2.53
C THR A 3 -30.61 -22.54 -1.01
N ASN A 4 -30.24 -23.70 -0.47
CA ASN A 4 -30.13 -23.91 0.98
C ASN A 4 -28.74 -23.50 1.50
N VAL A 5 -27.70 -23.73 0.68
CA VAL A 5 -26.33 -23.29 0.95
C VAL A 5 -26.24 -21.76 0.95
N SER A 6 -26.82 -21.10 -0.05
CA SER A 6 -26.85 -19.63 -0.13
C SER A 6 -27.54 -19.00 1.10
N LYS A 7 -28.66 -19.55 1.57
CA LYS A 7 -29.32 -19.08 2.80
C LYS A 7 -28.48 -19.27 4.07
N LEU A 8 -27.69 -20.34 4.13
CA LEU A 8 -26.79 -20.59 5.27
C LEU A 8 -25.63 -19.59 5.27
N VAL A 9 -25.02 -19.31 4.11
CA VAL A 9 -23.96 -18.31 3.95
C VAL A 9 -24.49 -16.93 4.35
N GLU A 10 -25.62 -16.50 3.79
CA GLU A 10 -26.24 -15.21 4.12
C GLU A 10 -26.52 -15.07 5.63
N ARG A 11 -27.05 -16.12 6.26
CA ARG A 11 -27.29 -16.14 7.71
C ARG A 11 -25.99 -15.95 8.50
N ARG A 12 -24.91 -16.64 8.13
CA ARG A 12 -23.62 -16.55 8.83
C ARG A 12 -22.98 -15.17 8.66
N LEU A 13 -23.05 -14.58 7.46
CA LEU A 13 -22.58 -13.22 7.20
C LEU A 13 -23.37 -12.19 8.04
N ASN A 14 -24.69 -12.33 8.12
CA ASN A 14 -25.54 -11.49 8.95
C ASN A 14 -25.27 -11.66 10.45
N ASP A 15 -25.02 -12.89 10.90
CA ASP A 15 -24.66 -13.16 12.29
C ASP A 15 -23.31 -12.51 12.66
N PHE A 16 -22.32 -12.54 11.75
CA PHE A 16 -21.04 -11.85 11.91
C PHE A 16 -21.22 -10.33 11.97
N LYS A 17 -21.95 -9.73 11.02
CA LYS A 17 -22.27 -8.30 11.03
C LYS A 17 -22.89 -7.86 12.36
N ARG A 18 -23.85 -8.63 12.87
CA ARG A 18 -24.52 -8.33 14.14
C ARG A 18 -23.56 -8.37 15.33
N ARG A 19 -22.61 -9.30 15.37
CA ARG A 19 -21.58 -9.36 16.43
C ARG A 19 -20.68 -8.13 16.45
N CYS A 20 -20.33 -7.62 15.27
CA CYS A 20 -19.53 -6.40 15.14
C CYS A 20 -20.31 -5.09 15.39
N GLY A 21 -21.63 -5.17 15.64
CA GLY A 21 -22.45 -4.02 16.00
C GLY A 21 -22.43 -2.91 14.95
N LYS A 22 -22.12 -1.67 15.38
CA LYS A 22 -22.06 -0.50 14.48
C LYS A 22 -20.99 -0.59 13.39
N ASP A 23 -19.98 -1.44 13.60
CA ASP A 23 -18.86 -1.61 12.67
C ASP A 23 -19.13 -2.76 11.68
N GLY A 24 -20.30 -3.41 11.72
CA GLY A 24 -20.60 -4.63 10.96
C GLY A 24 -20.42 -4.51 9.44
N ASP A 25 -20.84 -3.40 8.83
CA ASP A 25 -20.66 -3.19 7.39
C ASP A 25 -19.18 -3.01 7.00
N ALA A 26 -18.40 -2.28 7.81
CA ALA A 26 -16.97 -2.13 7.62
C ALA A 26 -16.21 -3.44 7.93
N ALA A 27 -16.66 -4.20 8.93
CA ALA A 27 -16.10 -5.49 9.29
C ALA A 27 -16.25 -6.50 8.15
N LEU A 28 -17.34 -6.42 7.38
CA LEU A 28 -17.52 -7.25 6.19
C LEU A 28 -16.50 -6.92 5.10
N GLN A 29 -16.04 -5.66 4.99
CA GLN A 29 -14.94 -5.31 4.08
C GLN A 29 -13.63 -5.98 4.48
N LEU A 30 -13.34 -6.10 5.78
CA LEU A 30 -12.19 -6.88 6.26
C LEU A 30 -12.34 -8.36 5.90
N ALA A 31 -13.54 -8.93 6.02
CA ALA A 31 -13.82 -10.30 5.60
C ALA A 31 -13.57 -10.51 4.09
N TYR A 32 -13.95 -9.55 3.24
CA TYR A 32 -13.64 -9.58 1.81
C TYR A 32 -12.14 -9.66 1.54
N HIS A 33 -11.34 -8.86 2.26
CA HIS A 33 -9.88 -8.91 2.14
C HIS A 33 -9.30 -10.22 2.65
N ALA A 34 -9.84 -10.73 3.75
CA ALA A 34 -9.43 -11.98 4.38
C ALA A 34 -9.75 -13.22 3.54
N ALA A 35 -10.64 -13.10 2.54
CA ALA A 35 -10.96 -14.14 1.57
C ALA A 35 -9.90 -14.33 0.47
N ILE A 36 -9.00 -13.35 0.27
CA ILE A 36 -7.93 -13.46 -0.72
C ILE A 36 -6.90 -14.52 -0.31
N PRO A 37 -6.28 -14.46 0.89
CA PRO A 37 -5.41 -15.53 1.37
C PRO A 37 -6.09 -16.90 1.41
N VAL A 38 -5.31 -17.96 1.18
CA VAL A 38 -5.78 -19.35 1.29
C VAL A 38 -6.06 -19.71 2.75
N ALA A 39 -5.20 -19.24 3.65
CA ALA A 39 -5.39 -19.37 5.09
C ALA A 39 -4.99 -18.08 5.81
N LEU A 40 -5.42 -17.97 7.07
CA LEU A 40 -5.18 -16.82 7.92
C LEU A 40 -4.53 -17.28 9.21
N ASN A 41 -3.63 -16.45 9.72
CA ASN A 41 -3.27 -16.45 11.13
C ASN A 41 -3.62 -15.07 11.72
N PRO A 42 -3.63 -14.92 13.05
CA PRO A 42 -3.94 -13.63 13.68
C PRO A 42 -3.05 -12.49 13.19
N GLU A 43 -1.78 -12.76 12.89
CA GLU A 43 -0.82 -11.74 12.41
C GLU A 43 -1.17 -11.22 11.01
N LEU A 44 -1.54 -12.09 10.07
CA LEU A 44 -1.97 -11.70 8.73
C LEU A 44 -3.28 -10.92 8.77
N LEU A 45 -4.26 -11.37 9.57
CA LEU A 45 -5.52 -10.64 9.74
C LEU A 45 -5.29 -9.25 10.33
N HIS A 46 -4.39 -9.15 11.32
CA HIS A 46 -3.94 -7.88 11.86
C HIS A 46 -3.33 -6.99 10.77
N PHE A 47 -2.47 -7.57 9.90
CA PHE A 47 -1.87 -6.83 8.80
C PHE A 47 -2.90 -6.31 7.79
N LEU A 48 -3.91 -7.09 7.46
CA LEU A 48 -5.02 -6.61 6.63
C LEU A 48 -5.73 -5.43 7.31
N ARG A 49 -6.05 -5.53 8.60
CA ARG A 49 -6.71 -4.43 9.31
C ARG A 49 -5.88 -3.15 9.34
N ILE A 50 -4.61 -3.21 9.73
CA ILE A 50 -3.80 -2.00 9.88
C ILE A 50 -3.41 -1.36 8.54
N ASN A 51 -3.41 -2.13 7.45
CA ASN A 51 -3.08 -1.57 6.14
C ASN A 51 -4.29 -0.93 5.46
N PHE A 52 -5.48 -1.50 5.64
CA PHE A 52 -6.67 -1.10 4.87
C PHE A 52 -7.78 -0.44 5.70
N PHE A 53 -7.79 -0.63 7.02
CA PHE A 53 -8.90 -0.28 7.91
C PHE A 53 -8.45 0.47 9.17
N LEU A 54 -7.27 1.10 9.14
CA LEU A 54 -6.78 1.89 10.29
C LEU A 54 -7.45 3.27 10.36
N ASP A 55 -7.97 3.74 9.23
CA ASP A 55 -8.28 5.13 8.94
C ASP A 55 -9.71 5.26 8.35
N PRO A 56 -10.43 6.37 8.58
CA PRO A 56 -11.74 6.59 7.96
C PRO A 56 -11.69 6.54 6.43
N PRO A 57 -12.79 6.15 5.75
CA PRO A 57 -14.14 5.92 6.29
C PRO A 57 -14.37 4.51 6.87
N GLU A 58 -13.49 3.55 6.59
CA GLU A 58 -13.65 2.13 6.97
C GLU A 58 -12.82 1.78 8.23
N GLN A 59 -12.65 2.72 9.17
CA GLN A 59 -11.83 2.49 10.36
C GLN A 59 -12.41 1.37 11.24
N LEU A 60 -11.58 0.37 11.55
CA LEU A 60 -11.98 -0.77 12.36
C LEU A 60 -11.19 -0.89 13.68
N PRO A 61 -11.86 -1.17 14.81
CA PRO A 61 -11.19 -1.48 16.06
C PRO A 61 -10.47 -2.83 15.98
N TYR A 62 -9.47 -3.04 16.83
CA TYR A 62 -8.73 -4.32 16.87
C TYR A 62 -9.62 -5.52 17.26
N THR A 63 -10.73 -5.28 17.98
CA THR A 63 -11.65 -6.34 18.43
C THR A 63 -12.31 -7.09 17.27
N VAL A 64 -12.42 -6.46 16.09
CA VAL A 64 -13.00 -7.11 14.91
C VAL A 64 -12.20 -8.34 14.47
N GLU A 65 -10.89 -8.36 14.72
CA GLU A 65 -10.01 -9.48 14.36
C GLU A 65 -10.45 -10.76 15.10
N PHE A 66 -10.73 -10.62 16.40
CA PHE A 66 -11.23 -11.72 17.24
C PHE A 66 -12.65 -12.14 16.84
N GLU A 67 -13.55 -11.16 16.62
CA GLU A 67 -14.91 -11.46 16.18
C GLU A 67 -14.93 -12.22 14.86
N PHE A 68 -14.00 -11.91 13.95
CA PHE A 68 -13.89 -12.59 12.66
C PHE A 68 -13.37 -14.02 12.81
N LEU A 69 -12.23 -14.22 13.48
CA LEU A 69 -11.62 -15.56 13.65
C LEU A 69 -12.51 -16.53 14.45
N THR A 70 -13.30 -16.00 15.39
CA THR A 70 -14.23 -16.80 16.22
C THR A 70 -15.67 -16.81 15.69
N SER A 71 -15.90 -16.23 14.52
CA SER A 71 -17.19 -16.29 13.84
C SER A 71 -17.42 -17.66 13.21
N GLY A 72 -18.64 -17.92 12.77
CA GLY A 72 -18.94 -19.09 11.92
C GLY A 72 -18.47 -18.94 10.47
N LEU A 73 -17.65 -17.92 10.14
CA LEU A 73 -17.06 -17.76 8.81
C LEU A 73 -15.73 -18.51 8.67
N CYS A 74 -15.02 -18.65 9.79
CA CYS A 74 -13.69 -19.25 9.85
C CYS A 74 -13.74 -20.60 10.56
N ARG A 75 -12.87 -21.51 10.14
CA ARG A 75 -12.61 -22.79 10.79
C ARG A 75 -11.13 -22.85 11.16
N GLU A 76 -10.83 -23.10 12.42
CA GLU A 76 -9.46 -23.39 12.86
C GLU A 76 -9.08 -24.79 12.34
N ILE A 77 -8.01 -24.85 11.55
CA ILE A 77 -7.51 -26.08 10.92
C ILE A 77 -6.21 -26.57 11.56
N ASP A 78 -5.48 -25.68 12.23
CA ASP A 78 -4.31 -25.98 13.04
C ASP A 78 -4.08 -24.83 14.04
N ALA A 79 -3.11 -24.97 14.94
CA ALA A 79 -2.78 -23.97 15.95
C ALA A 79 -2.53 -22.59 15.31
N GLU A 80 -3.42 -21.64 15.60
CA GLU A 80 -3.40 -20.28 15.05
C GLU A 80 -3.53 -20.20 13.52
N LEU A 81 -4.03 -21.26 12.86
CA LEU A 81 -4.26 -21.32 11.42
C LEU A 81 -5.74 -21.56 11.13
N TYR A 82 -6.31 -20.64 10.35
CA TYR A 82 -7.74 -20.59 10.06
C TYR A 82 -7.96 -20.59 8.55
N GLU A 83 -8.99 -21.31 8.10
CA GLU A 83 -9.50 -21.19 6.72
C GLU A 83 -10.90 -20.56 6.76
N ILE A 84 -11.27 -19.88 5.68
CA ILE A 84 -12.67 -19.50 5.45
C ILE A 84 -13.33 -20.63 4.67
N GLU A 85 -14.51 -21.07 5.08
CA GLU A 85 -15.22 -22.15 4.39
C GLU A 85 -15.40 -21.80 2.89
N PRO A 86 -15.16 -22.74 1.95
CA PRO A 86 -15.11 -22.44 0.51
C PRO A 86 -16.34 -21.69 -0.03
N GLU A 87 -17.55 -22.05 0.40
CA GLU A 87 -18.78 -21.40 -0.05
C GLU A 87 -18.87 -19.96 0.45
N ILE A 88 -18.38 -19.69 1.67
CA ILE A 88 -18.32 -18.35 2.24
C ILE A 88 -17.22 -17.54 1.55
N ARG A 89 -16.05 -18.14 1.32
CA ARG A 89 -14.93 -17.52 0.62
C ARG A 89 -15.35 -17.06 -0.78
N ASN A 90 -16.06 -17.91 -1.51
CA ASN A 90 -16.56 -17.60 -2.85
C ASN A 90 -17.54 -16.42 -2.84
N GLU A 91 -18.49 -16.40 -1.90
CA GLU A 91 -19.42 -15.27 -1.75
C GLU A 91 -18.67 -13.97 -1.42
N LEU A 92 -17.73 -14.01 -0.47
CA LEU A 92 -16.93 -12.85 -0.08
C LEU A 92 -16.10 -12.28 -1.25
N LEU A 93 -15.49 -13.16 -2.05
CA LEU A 93 -14.73 -12.75 -3.24
C LEU A 93 -15.64 -12.18 -4.33
N GLN A 94 -16.83 -12.75 -4.55
CA GLN A 94 -17.81 -12.21 -5.50
C GLN A 94 -18.31 -10.82 -5.07
N GLU A 95 -18.57 -10.61 -3.78
CA GLU A 95 -18.93 -9.29 -3.25
C GLU A 95 -17.78 -8.29 -3.38
N LEU A 96 -16.53 -8.72 -3.15
CA LEU A 96 -15.34 -7.90 -3.35
C LEU A 96 -15.24 -7.40 -4.81
N MET A 97 -15.56 -8.26 -5.78
CA MET A 97 -15.55 -7.90 -7.21
C MET A 97 -16.58 -6.86 -7.61
N LYS A 98 -17.69 -6.72 -6.86
CA LYS A 98 -18.76 -5.76 -7.18
C LYS A 98 -18.38 -4.31 -6.84
N ARG A 99 -17.29 -4.10 -6.10
CA ARG A 99 -16.80 -2.76 -5.75
C ARG A 99 -16.33 -1.99 -6.98
N GLU A 100 -16.54 -0.68 -6.98
CA GLU A 100 -16.02 0.22 -8.03
C GLU A 100 -14.49 0.17 -8.14
N ASP A 101 -13.80 0.00 -7.00
CA ASP A 101 -12.34 -0.10 -6.91
C ASP A 101 -11.84 -1.56 -6.81
N ALA A 102 -12.67 -2.56 -7.14
CA ALA A 102 -12.38 -3.98 -6.90
C ALA A 102 -11.00 -4.43 -7.41
N LYS A 103 -10.69 -4.13 -8.67
CA LYS A 103 -9.41 -4.51 -9.30
C LYS A 103 -8.22 -3.97 -8.52
N GLN A 104 -8.26 -2.68 -8.17
CA GLN A 104 -7.23 -2.04 -7.36
C GLN A 104 -7.10 -2.69 -5.99
N ARG A 105 -8.24 -2.86 -5.32
CA ARG A 105 -8.31 -3.31 -3.94
C ARG A 105 -7.76 -4.73 -3.81
N ILE A 106 -8.13 -5.60 -4.74
CA ILE A 106 -7.62 -6.98 -4.83
C ILE A 106 -6.11 -6.97 -5.05
N GLN A 107 -5.60 -6.17 -5.99
CA GLN A 107 -4.16 -6.06 -6.24
C GLN A 107 -3.38 -5.55 -5.02
N ASP A 108 -3.92 -4.58 -4.28
CA ASP A 108 -3.27 -4.08 -3.07
C ASP A 108 -3.21 -5.15 -1.97
N VAL A 109 -4.29 -5.92 -1.77
CA VAL A 109 -4.33 -7.01 -0.79
C VAL A 109 -3.41 -8.17 -1.21
N ALA A 110 -3.43 -8.55 -2.49
CA ALA A 110 -2.55 -9.59 -3.02
C ALA A 110 -1.06 -9.20 -2.90
N THR A 111 -0.73 -7.92 -3.14
CA THR A 111 0.63 -7.39 -2.91
C THR A 111 1.03 -7.53 -1.44
N LEU A 112 0.14 -7.19 -0.50
CA LEU A 112 0.41 -7.34 0.92
C LEU A 112 0.63 -8.82 1.29
N LEU A 113 -0.18 -9.74 0.75
CA LEU A 113 -0.03 -11.17 0.99
C LEU A 113 1.31 -11.70 0.47
N TRP A 114 1.69 -11.35 -0.77
CA TRP A 114 2.99 -11.71 -1.33
C TRP A 114 4.15 -11.24 -0.45
N GLN A 115 4.11 -9.97 -0.02
CA GLN A 115 5.12 -9.40 0.87
C GLN A 115 5.14 -10.06 2.25
N TYR A 116 3.97 -10.38 2.80
CA TYR A 116 3.86 -11.07 4.08
C TYR A 116 4.59 -12.42 4.03
N VAL A 117 4.35 -13.21 2.97
CA VAL A 117 5.01 -14.49 2.76
C VAL A 117 6.53 -14.32 2.61
N GLU A 118 6.98 -13.50 1.66
CA GLU A 118 8.39 -13.31 1.34
C GLU A 118 9.24 -12.85 2.54
N TYR A 119 8.73 -11.90 3.33
CA TYR A 119 9.52 -11.27 4.39
C TYR A 119 9.38 -11.92 5.77
N HIS A 120 8.28 -12.61 6.04
CA HIS A 120 8.02 -13.16 7.38
C HIS A 120 8.20 -14.66 7.43
N SER A 121 8.02 -15.36 6.29
CA SER A 121 7.93 -16.82 6.18
C SER A 121 7.30 -17.45 7.45
N PRO A 122 6.07 -17.01 7.80
CA PRO A 122 5.43 -17.45 9.04
C PRO A 122 5.04 -18.93 8.98
N TRP A 123 5.07 -19.49 7.76
CA TRP A 123 4.78 -20.87 7.42
C TRP A 123 6.02 -21.56 6.83
N ALA A 124 7.23 -21.15 7.24
CA ALA A 124 8.49 -21.75 6.77
C ALA A 124 8.53 -23.28 6.95
N ASP A 125 7.83 -23.79 7.97
CA ASP A 125 7.67 -25.20 8.29
C ASP A 125 6.57 -25.90 7.46
N ARG A 126 5.80 -25.14 6.67
CA ARG A 126 4.67 -25.59 5.84
C ARG A 126 4.85 -25.07 4.42
N VAL A 127 5.81 -25.65 3.70
CA VAL A 127 6.22 -25.23 2.36
C VAL A 127 5.04 -25.22 1.38
N GLU A 128 4.12 -26.17 1.48
CA GLU A 128 2.92 -26.22 0.63
C GLU A 128 1.99 -25.04 0.89
N LEU A 129 1.75 -24.67 2.15
CA LEU A 129 0.92 -23.52 2.50
C LEU A 129 1.58 -22.21 2.05
N GLU A 130 2.89 -22.07 2.26
CA GLU A 130 3.64 -20.90 1.81
C GLU A 130 3.52 -20.70 0.29
N ARG A 131 3.71 -21.77 -0.48
CA ARG A 131 3.53 -21.78 -1.93
C ARG A 131 2.09 -21.50 -2.34
N ALA A 132 1.09 -22.06 -1.65
CA ALA A 132 -0.32 -21.79 -1.94
C ALA A 132 -0.65 -20.29 -1.79
N GLN A 133 -0.12 -19.66 -0.74
CA GLN A 133 -0.30 -18.22 -0.49
C GLN A 133 0.39 -17.36 -1.54
N GLN A 134 1.63 -17.69 -1.92
CA GLN A 134 2.36 -17.02 -2.99
C GLN A 134 1.63 -17.15 -4.33
N LEU A 135 1.21 -18.36 -4.68
CA LEU A 135 0.57 -18.62 -5.95
C LEU A 135 -0.80 -17.94 -6.05
N THR A 136 -1.55 -17.91 -4.94
CA THR A 136 -2.82 -17.16 -4.85
C THR A 136 -2.60 -15.66 -5.01
N ALA A 137 -1.61 -15.09 -4.31
CA ALA A 137 -1.25 -13.69 -4.47
C ALA A 137 -0.81 -13.39 -5.91
N LEU A 138 0.05 -14.23 -6.49
CA LEU A 138 0.53 -14.08 -7.85
C LEU A 138 -0.60 -14.18 -8.87
N ASN A 139 -1.57 -15.06 -8.68
CA ASN A 139 -2.72 -15.16 -9.58
C ASN A 139 -3.50 -13.84 -9.66
N PHE A 140 -3.69 -13.15 -8.53
CA PHE A 140 -4.34 -11.84 -8.52
C PHE A 140 -3.44 -10.68 -9.01
N LEU A 141 -2.13 -10.88 -9.13
CA LEU A 141 -1.19 -9.85 -9.61
C LEU A 141 -0.85 -10.03 -11.09
N ASP A 142 -0.57 -11.26 -11.49
CA ASP A 142 -0.12 -11.71 -12.81
C ASP A 142 -0.56 -13.18 -13.02
N PRO A 143 -1.82 -13.41 -13.47
CA PRO A 143 -2.34 -14.75 -13.73
C PRO A 143 -1.49 -15.57 -14.72
N ALA A 144 -0.84 -14.90 -15.68
CA ALA A 144 0.01 -15.55 -16.66
C ALA A 144 1.24 -16.18 -16.00
N LYS A 145 1.90 -15.46 -15.08
CA LYS A 145 3.02 -16.00 -14.30
C LYS A 145 2.60 -17.07 -13.31
N ALA A 146 1.41 -16.95 -12.70
CA ALA A 146 0.90 -18.02 -11.84
C ALA A 146 0.71 -19.32 -12.63
N LYS A 147 0.17 -19.22 -13.85
CA LYS A 147 0.04 -20.35 -14.76
C LYS A 147 1.40 -20.91 -15.19
N GLU A 148 2.35 -20.06 -15.56
CA GLU A 148 3.71 -20.46 -15.92
C GLU A 148 4.38 -21.23 -14.78
N TRP A 149 4.26 -20.76 -13.54
CA TRP A 149 4.79 -21.46 -12.37
C TRP A 149 4.18 -22.86 -12.22
N LEU A 150 2.85 -22.99 -12.32
CA LEU A 150 2.19 -24.30 -12.27
C LEU A 150 2.66 -25.24 -13.40
N ASP A 151 2.77 -24.72 -14.62
CA ASP A 151 3.19 -25.48 -15.79
C ASP A 151 4.65 -25.96 -15.65
N GLU A 152 5.55 -25.10 -15.14
CA GLU A 152 6.95 -25.46 -14.85
C GLU A 152 7.06 -26.53 -13.76
N ALA A 153 6.25 -26.41 -12.71
CA ALA A 153 6.25 -27.36 -11.61
C ALA A 153 5.75 -28.76 -12.03
N GLU A 154 4.69 -28.83 -12.83
CA GLU A 154 4.17 -30.09 -13.36
C GLU A 154 5.12 -30.74 -14.38
N ALA A 155 5.83 -29.93 -15.17
CA ALA A 155 6.81 -30.40 -16.14
C ALA A 155 8.09 -30.93 -15.49
N ASN A 156 8.35 -30.65 -14.20
CA ASN A 156 9.55 -31.09 -13.52
C ASN A 156 9.56 -32.62 -13.31
N PRO A 157 10.43 -33.38 -14.01
CA PRO A 157 10.44 -34.84 -13.93
C PRO A 157 10.92 -35.37 -12.56
N SER A 158 11.60 -34.53 -11.76
CA SER A 158 12.12 -34.88 -10.43
C SER A 158 11.09 -34.78 -9.31
N LEU A 159 9.90 -34.23 -9.60
CA LEU A 159 8.86 -34.01 -8.60
C LEU A 159 8.26 -35.33 -8.10
N GLY A 160 8.10 -35.48 -6.78
CA GLY A 160 7.48 -36.65 -6.17
C GLY A 160 5.98 -36.76 -6.49
N ARG A 161 5.37 -37.95 -6.30
CA ARG A 161 3.93 -38.15 -6.58
C ARG A 161 3.04 -37.18 -5.77
N ALA A 162 3.29 -37.06 -4.46
CA ALA A 162 2.50 -36.21 -3.58
C ALA A 162 2.58 -34.72 -3.97
N GLU A 163 3.76 -34.25 -4.36
CA GLU A 163 3.95 -32.87 -4.83
C GLU A 163 3.19 -32.63 -6.15
N ARG A 164 3.16 -33.60 -7.06
CA ARG A 164 2.39 -33.46 -8.32
C ARG A 164 0.89 -33.39 -8.05
N GLU A 165 0.39 -34.25 -7.17
CA GLU A 165 -1.02 -34.24 -6.75
C GLU A 165 -1.39 -32.89 -6.10
N TRP A 166 -0.47 -32.30 -5.33
CA TRP A 166 -0.65 -30.97 -4.76
C TRP A 166 -0.73 -29.86 -5.83
N PHE A 167 0.15 -29.85 -6.82
CA PHE A 167 0.09 -28.86 -7.92
C PHE A 167 -1.20 -28.98 -8.73
N ILE A 168 -1.69 -30.20 -8.98
CA ILE A 168 -2.97 -30.44 -9.65
C ILE A 168 -4.12 -29.85 -8.83
N ALA A 169 -4.14 -30.09 -7.51
CA ALA A 169 -5.16 -29.52 -6.63
C ALA A 169 -5.11 -27.98 -6.61
N MET A 170 -3.91 -27.39 -6.54
CA MET A 170 -3.75 -25.93 -6.59
C MET A 170 -4.21 -25.32 -7.91
N ARG A 171 -3.99 -26.01 -9.05
CA ARG A 171 -4.50 -25.55 -10.34
C ARG A 171 -6.03 -25.46 -10.34
N GLN A 172 -6.70 -26.49 -9.83
CA GLN A 172 -8.17 -26.50 -9.72
C GLN A 172 -8.67 -25.34 -8.85
N GLU A 173 -8.03 -25.12 -7.69
CA GLU A 173 -8.41 -24.00 -6.81
C GLU A 173 -8.24 -22.64 -7.51
N ILE A 174 -7.14 -22.44 -8.25
CA ILE A 174 -6.87 -21.19 -8.96
C ILE A 174 -7.84 -20.95 -10.12
N GLU A 175 -8.24 -22.01 -10.83
CA GLU A 175 -9.24 -21.92 -11.90
C GLU A 175 -10.64 -21.57 -11.36
N GLU A 176 -10.93 -21.90 -10.10
CA GLU A 176 -12.18 -21.52 -9.43
C GLU A 176 -12.17 -20.08 -8.90
N LEU A 177 -10.99 -19.45 -8.76
CA LEU A 177 -10.89 -18.07 -8.32
C LEU A 177 -11.46 -17.11 -9.38
N PRO A 178 -12.04 -15.98 -8.93
CA PRO A 178 -12.54 -14.98 -9.86
C PRO A 178 -11.44 -14.35 -10.72
N ASP A 179 -11.67 -14.33 -12.03
CA ASP A 179 -10.76 -13.68 -12.98
C ASP A 179 -10.94 -12.15 -12.95
N ILE A 180 -10.00 -11.47 -12.28
CA ILE A 180 -9.99 -10.01 -12.19
C ILE A 180 -9.65 -9.32 -13.53
N SER A 181 -9.19 -10.05 -14.56
CA SER A 181 -8.98 -9.49 -15.90
C SER A 181 -10.31 -9.11 -16.57
N THR A 182 -11.40 -9.77 -16.15
CA THR A 182 -12.77 -9.47 -16.60
C THR A 182 -13.34 -8.19 -15.99
N LEU A 183 -12.76 -7.69 -14.89
CA LEU A 183 -13.08 -6.39 -14.32
C LEU A 183 -12.58 -5.31 -15.28
N SER A 184 -13.47 -4.90 -16.18
CA SER A 184 -13.22 -3.85 -17.16
C SER A 184 -12.75 -2.61 -16.43
N THR A 185 -11.50 -2.24 -16.69
CA THR A 185 -11.01 -0.91 -16.34
C THR A 185 -11.78 0.01 -17.28
N GLU A 186 -12.79 0.73 -16.78
CA GLU A 186 -13.46 1.72 -17.61
C GLU A 186 -12.38 2.55 -18.30
N LYS A 187 -12.37 2.49 -19.63
CA LYS A 187 -11.51 3.30 -20.49
C LYS A 187 -11.83 4.76 -20.18
N GLN A 188 -11.13 5.36 -19.23
CA GLN A 188 -10.98 6.80 -19.22
C GLN A 188 -10.16 7.15 -20.46
N SER A 189 -10.84 7.78 -21.41
CA SER A 189 -10.29 8.34 -22.64
C SER A 189 -8.90 8.94 -22.41
N GLU A 190 -7.95 8.60 -23.28
CA GLU A 190 -6.72 9.36 -23.47
C GLU A 190 -7.07 10.77 -23.97
N GLN A 191 -7.50 11.65 -23.08
CA GLN A 191 -7.48 13.08 -23.35
C GLN A 191 -6.09 13.57 -22.98
N ASN A 192 -5.32 13.88 -24.03
CA ASN A 192 -3.97 14.43 -24.02
C ASN A 192 -3.89 15.86 -23.47
N ASP A 193 -4.84 16.30 -22.66
CA ASP A 193 -4.78 17.59 -21.99
C ASP A 193 -4.16 17.37 -20.61
N LEU A 194 -2.87 17.68 -20.50
CA LEU A 194 -2.18 17.89 -19.22
C LEU A 194 -2.24 19.39 -18.92
N PRO A 195 -3.35 19.89 -18.33
CA PRO A 195 -3.55 21.33 -18.21
C PRO A 195 -2.54 21.95 -17.24
N SER A 196 -2.16 23.19 -17.50
CA SER A 196 -1.28 23.99 -16.67
C SER A 196 -1.71 25.46 -16.73
N GLU A 197 -1.84 26.11 -15.58
CA GLU A 197 -2.04 27.56 -15.49
C GLU A 197 -0.77 28.34 -15.85
N LYS A 198 0.39 27.65 -15.87
CA LYS A 198 1.71 28.23 -16.06
C LYS A 198 2.41 27.77 -17.34
N GLY A 199 1.71 27.00 -18.18
CA GLY A 199 2.27 26.44 -19.42
C GLY A 199 3.39 25.44 -19.18
N VAL A 200 3.40 24.75 -18.03
CA VAL A 200 4.37 23.71 -17.71
C VAL A 200 4.04 22.44 -18.48
N ASP A 201 5.05 21.87 -19.14
CA ASP A 201 4.95 20.60 -19.83
C ASP A 201 5.14 19.42 -18.85
N TYR A 202 4.08 18.61 -18.71
CA TYR A 202 4.04 17.42 -17.86
C TYR A 202 4.22 16.10 -18.61
N THR A 203 4.47 16.13 -19.92
CA THR A 203 4.59 14.92 -20.75
C THR A 203 5.71 14.00 -20.26
N ARG A 204 6.87 14.57 -19.91
CA ARG A 204 7.99 13.79 -19.36
C ARG A 204 7.63 13.10 -18.05
N LEU A 205 6.96 13.80 -17.13
CA LEU A 205 6.50 13.22 -15.87
C LEU A 205 5.53 12.07 -16.13
N ARG A 206 4.55 12.27 -17.03
CA ARG A 206 3.60 11.24 -17.45
C ARG A 206 4.33 10.00 -17.96
N ASP A 207 5.31 10.16 -18.85
CA ASP A 207 5.98 9.04 -19.50
C ASP A 207 6.88 8.26 -18.52
N LEU A 208 7.55 8.95 -17.59
CA LEU A 208 8.31 8.32 -16.51
C LEU A 208 7.41 7.49 -15.58
N LEU A 209 6.27 8.06 -15.17
CA LEU A 209 5.30 7.36 -14.32
C LEU A 209 4.67 6.17 -15.06
N LYS A 210 4.29 6.34 -16.33
CA LYS A 210 3.73 5.27 -17.17
C LYS A 210 4.70 4.11 -17.36
N THR A 211 6.00 4.37 -17.39
CA THR A 211 7.05 3.36 -17.54
C THR A 211 7.58 2.82 -16.21
N GLY A 212 7.02 3.25 -15.07
CA GLY A 212 7.43 2.78 -13.74
C GLY A 212 8.82 3.27 -13.30
N LYS A 213 9.32 4.35 -13.89
CA LYS A 213 10.59 5.00 -13.53
C LYS A 213 10.38 5.95 -12.35
N TRP A 214 10.10 5.37 -11.19
CA TRP A 214 9.59 6.10 -10.02
C TRP A 214 10.58 7.12 -9.44
N GLU A 215 11.87 6.79 -9.43
CA GLU A 215 12.92 7.70 -8.94
C GLU A 215 13.09 8.90 -9.88
N GLU A 216 13.14 8.67 -11.19
CA GLU A 216 13.21 9.76 -12.16
C GLU A 216 11.92 10.58 -12.18
N ALA A 217 10.76 9.96 -11.99
CA ALA A 217 9.48 10.65 -11.89
C ALA A 217 9.40 11.55 -10.66
N ASP A 218 9.94 11.12 -9.52
CA ASP A 218 10.01 11.93 -8.31
C ASP A 218 10.91 13.17 -8.51
N ASN A 219 12.07 12.97 -9.15
CA ASN A 219 12.96 14.07 -9.54
C ASN A 219 12.31 15.03 -10.55
N GLU A 220 11.62 14.51 -11.57
CA GLU A 220 10.90 15.34 -12.54
C GLU A 220 9.76 16.10 -11.87
N THR A 221 9.06 15.48 -10.89
CA THR A 221 8.02 16.14 -10.09
C THR A 221 8.55 17.39 -9.40
N PHE A 222 9.73 17.30 -8.77
CA PHE A 222 10.38 18.47 -8.19
C PHE A 222 10.67 19.56 -9.24
N ALA A 223 11.21 19.17 -10.39
CA ALA A 223 11.55 20.09 -11.46
C ALA A 223 10.32 20.83 -12.03
N VAL A 224 9.22 20.12 -12.28
CA VAL A 224 7.98 20.75 -12.81
C VAL A 224 7.27 21.59 -11.76
N MET A 225 7.37 21.23 -10.47
CA MET A 225 6.83 22.07 -9.39
C MET A 225 7.60 23.38 -9.24
N LEU A 226 8.93 23.38 -9.36
CA LEU A 226 9.71 24.62 -9.41
C LEU A 226 9.27 25.53 -10.57
N LYS A 227 9.11 24.95 -11.77
CA LYS A 227 8.63 25.70 -12.94
C LYS A 227 7.23 26.29 -12.73
N ALA A 228 6.29 25.51 -12.21
CA ALA A 228 4.92 25.97 -11.94
C ALA A 228 4.88 27.07 -10.86
N ALA A 229 5.83 27.09 -9.94
CA ALA A 229 5.98 28.17 -8.97
C ALA A 229 6.66 29.43 -9.54
N GLY A 230 7.05 29.43 -10.82
CA GLY A 230 7.81 30.53 -11.43
C GLY A 230 9.24 30.64 -10.92
N ARG A 231 9.78 29.55 -10.35
CA ARG A 231 11.14 29.48 -9.81
C ARG A 231 12.09 28.77 -10.77
N LYS A 232 13.39 29.01 -10.58
CA LYS A 232 14.42 28.32 -11.35
C LYS A 232 15.06 27.20 -10.53
N LYS A 233 15.77 26.32 -11.21
CA LYS A 233 16.42 25.16 -10.61
C LYS A 233 17.52 25.55 -9.62
N GLU A 234 18.14 26.70 -9.85
CA GLU A 234 19.19 27.29 -9.00
C GLU A 234 18.64 27.76 -7.64
N ASP A 235 17.32 27.99 -7.52
CA ASP A 235 16.69 28.35 -6.26
C ASP A 235 16.68 27.18 -5.26
N GLY A 236 16.86 25.94 -5.75
CA GLY A 236 17.08 24.74 -4.95
C GLY A 236 15.93 24.28 -4.04
N GLN A 237 14.87 25.09 -3.88
CA GLN A 237 13.72 24.79 -3.04
C GLN A 237 12.49 25.65 -3.38
N LEU A 238 11.30 25.10 -3.11
CA LEU A 238 10.06 25.88 -3.05
C LEU A 238 9.95 26.51 -1.66
N ASP A 239 9.84 27.84 -1.59
CA ASP A 239 9.57 28.50 -0.32
C ASP A 239 8.08 28.42 0.08
N VAL A 240 7.81 28.82 1.32
CA VAL A 240 6.46 28.80 1.91
C VAL A 240 5.44 29.57 1.07
N GLU A 241 5.84 30.70 0.49
CA GLU A 241 4.93 31.56 -0.24
C GLU A 241 4.59 30.98 -1.62
N SER A 242 5.58 30.36 -2.26
CA SER A 242 5.41 29.61 -3.51
C SER A 242 4.41 28.46 -3.36
N ILE A 243 4.41 27.76 -2.22
CA ILE A 243 3.47 26.66 -1.96
C ILE A 243 2.05 27.15 -1.72
N LYS A 244 1.89 28.24 -0.95
CA LYS A 244 0.57 28.82 -0.69
C LYS A 244 -0.13 29.28 -1.97
N ASN A 245 0.65 29.82 -2.91
CA ASN A 245 0.14 30.35 -4.18
C ASN A 245 0.31 29.35 -5.33
N PHE A 246 0.67 28.09 -5.05
CA PHE A 246 0.93 27.10 -6.09
C PHE A 246 -0.32 26.89 -6.96
N PRO A 247 -0.24 26.91 -8.29
CA PRO A 247 -1.43 26.85 -9.14
C PRO A 247 -2.21 25.55 -8.96
N CYS A 248 -3.53 25.63 -8.85
CA CYS A 248 -4.34 24.44 -8.53
C CYS A 248 -4.43 23.47 -9.70
N THR A 249 -4.46 23.98 -10.93
CA THR A 249 -4.46 23.15 -12.14
C THR A 249 -3.19 22.33 -12.23
N ASP A 250 -2.04 22.97 -12.06
CA ASP A 250 -0.72 22.32 -12.04
C ASP A 250 -0.60 21.26 -10.93
N LEU A 251 -1.05 21.57 -9.71
CA LEU A 251 -1.05 20.61 -8.60
C LEU A 251 -1.94 19.41 -8.88
N ARG A 252 -3.12 19.64 -9.47
CA ARG A 252 -4.07 18.60 -9.86
C ARG A 252 -3.51 17.72 -10.96
N THR A 253 -2.87 18.29 -11.97
CA THR A 253 -2.24 17.52 -13.06
C THR A 253 -1.16 16.60 -12.51
N ILE A 254 -0.28 17.11 -11.64
CA ILE A 254 0.77 16.29 -11.00
C ILE A 254 0.15 15.17 -10.16
N ASP A 255 -0.82 15.50 -9.30
CA ASP A 255 -1.45 14.51 -8.42
C ASP A 255 -2.17 13.40 -9.21
N GLN A 256 -2.96 13.78 -10.22
CA GLN A 256 -3.67 12.83 -11.08
C GLN A 256 -2.72 11.90 -11.84
N LEU A 257 -1.57 12.39 -12.30
CA LEU A 257 -0.56 11.55 -12.93
C LEU A 257 -0.01 10.50 -11.94
N TRP A 258 0.37 10.93 -10.73
CA TRP A 258 0.85 10.02 -9.69
C TRP A 258 -0.20 8.99 -9.30
N VAL A 259 -1.42 9.44 -9.00
CA VAL A 259 -2.55 8.57 -8.62
C VAL A 259 -2.85 7.58 -9.74
N LYS A 260 -2.92 8.03 -11.01
CA LYS A 260 -3.25 7.17 -12.14
C LYS A 260 -2.23 6.05 -12.33
N TYR A 261 -0.95 6.39 -12.46
CA TYR A 261 0.07 5.41 -12.82
C TYR A 261 0.54 4.56 -11.65
N SER A 262 0.36 5.02 -10.41
CA SER A 262 0.63 4.23 -9.21
C SER A 262 -0.56 3.38 -8.75
N ASN A 263 -1.66 3.36 -9.52
CA ASN A 263 -2.86 2.62 -9.14
C ASN A 263 -3.37 3.14 -7.76
N GLY A 264 -3.57 4.45 -7.65
CA GLY A 264 -4.05 5.12 -6.44
C GLY A 264 -3.15 5.08 -5.20
N ARG A 265 -1.93 4.53 -5.29
CA ARG A 265 -1.03 4.33 -4.14
C ARG A 265 -0.23 5.57 -3.77
N PHE A 266 0.13 6.39 -4.75
CA PHE A 266 1.01 7.55 -4.63
C PHE A 266 0.29 8.82 -5.09
N GLY A 267 0.74 9.97 -4.59
CA GLY A 267 0.14 11.28 -4.85
C GLY A 267 0.00 12.14 -3.59
N PHE A 268 -0.08 13.45 -3.79
CA PHE A 268 -0.25 14.42 -2.71
C PHE A 268 -1.64 14.33 -2.06
N SER A 269 -2.69 14.02 -2.81
CA SER A 269 -4.03 13.74 -2.29
C SER A 269 -4.02 12.48 -1.41
N VAL A 270 -3.27 11.45 -1.80
CA VAL A 270 -3.08 10.22 -1.01
C VAL A 270 -2.34 10.54 0.29
N GLN A 271 -1.23 11.27 0.22
CA GLN A 271 -0.49 11.72 1.40
C GLN A 271 -1.35 12.59 2.32
N LYS A 272 -2.14 13.52 1.78
CA LYS A 272 -3.05 14.34 2.58
C LYS A 272 -4.07 13.50 3.33
N ARG A 273 -4.69 12.50 2.70
CA ARG A 273 -5.64 11.61 3.39
C ARG A 273 -4.98 10.86 4.54
N ILE A 274 -3.76 10.37 4.33
CA ILE A 274 -2.96 9.70 5.39
C ILE A 274 -2.57 10.70 6.49
N TRP A 275 -2.24 11.93 6.13
CA TRP A 275 -1.96 13.00 7.09
C TRP A 275 -3.16 13.26 7.99
N GLU A 276 -4.34 13.46 7.42
CA GLU A 276 -5.59 13.68 8.16
C GLU A 276 -5.93 12.48 9.05
N SER A 277 -5.71 11.27 8.55
CA SER A 277 -6.06 10.04 9.27
C SER A 277 -5.22 9.80 10.53
N VAL A 278 -3.94 10.20 10.53
CA VAL A 278 -3.10 10.16 11.73
C VAL A 278 -3.34 11.32 12.70
N GLY A 279 -4.37 12.13 12.47
CA GLY A 279 -4.73 13.31 13.26
C GLY A 279 -4.07 14.61 12.80
N GLY A 280 -3.58 14.64 11.56
CA GLY A 280 -2.93 15.79 10.95
C GLY A 280 -3.86 16.99 10.79
N LYS A 281 -3.34 18.16 11.16
CA LYS A 281 -3.99 19.48 11.06
C LYS A 281 -2.93 20.54 10.74
N PRO A 282 -3.31 21.73 10.22
CA PRO A 282 -2.34 22.78 9.91
C PRO A 282 -1.43 23.19 11.09
N ASP A 283 -1.90 23.01 12.32
CA ASP A 283 -1.23 23.33 13.58
C ASP A 283 -0.74 22.09 14.34
N ALA A 284 -0.65 20.93 13.68
CA ALA A 284 -0.22 19.69 14.31
C ALA A 284 1.16 19.84 14.97
N ASN A 285 1.49 18.89 15.83
CA ASN A 285 2.82 18.84 16.44
C ASN A 285 3.70 17.78 15.77
N ILE A 286 4.99 17.81 16.11
CA ILE A 286 6.01 16.91 15.55
C ILE A 286 5.68 15.42 15.74
N LYS A 287 4.92 15.03 16.77
CA LYS A 287 4.55 13.61 16.98
C LYS A 287 3.57 13.11 15.92
N ILE A 288 2.69 13.98 15.42
CA ILE A 288 1.76 13.63 14.33
C ILE A 288 2.54 13.50 13.01
N TRP A 289 3.52 14.38 12.79
CA TRP A 289 4.45 14.26 11.66
C TRP A 289 5.23 12.94 11.66
N GLU A 290 5.70 12.52 12.83
CA GLU A 290 6.37 11.24 12.99
C GLU A 290 5.46 10.05 12.67
N LYS A 291 4.19 10.08 13.12
CA LYS A 291 3.20 9.06 12.77
C LYS A 291 2.95 8.99 11.27
N PHE A 292 2.72 10.15 10.64
CA PHE A 292 2.55 10.25 9.20
C PHE A 292 3.77 9.69 8.47
N SER A 293 4.97 10.14 8.83
CA SER A 293 6.23 9.74 8.21
C SER A 293 6.52 8.25 8.37
N ASN A 294 6.12 7.65 9.50
CA ASN A 294 6.19 6.21 9.69
C ASN A 294 5.20 5.48 8.76
N ARG A 295 3.98 6.01 8.59
CA ARG A 295 2.94 5.40 7.76
C ARG A 295 3.28 5.40 6.28
N VAL A 296 3.89 6.49 5.80
CA VAL A 296 4.36 6.59 4.40
C VAL A 296 5.77 6.02 4.20
N GLY A 297 6.42 5.50 5.26
CA GLY A 297 7.71 4.82 5.15
C GLY A 297 8.93 5.71 4.94
N TRP A 298 8.97 6.91 5.52
CA TRP A 298 10.09 7.86 5.42
C TRP A 298 11.10 7.78 6.59
N ARG A 299 10.86 6.91 7.56
CA ARG A 299 11.74 6.72 8.74
C ARG A 299 12.15 5.26 8.90
N LYS A 300 13.38 5.07 9.37
CA LYS A 300 13.93 3.80 9.86
C LYS A 300 13.22 3.43 11.16
N GLY A 301 12.06 2.78 11.08
CA GLY A 301 11.41 2.24 12.28
C GLY A 301 9.89 2.15 12.25
N MET A 302 9.39 0.99 11.80
CA MET A 302 8.34 0.14 12.39
C MET A 302 7.86 -0.84 11.30
N PHE A 303 7.77 -0.37 10.05
CA PHE A 303 7.34 -1.18 8.92
C PHE A 303 8.35 -2.26 8.50
N TRP A 304 9.64 -2.13 8.86
CA TRP A 304 10.70 -3.08 8.49
C TRP A 304 11.48 -3.68 9.68
N ASN A 305 11.47 -3.01 10.85
CA ASN A 305 12.35 -3.39 11.97
C ASN A 305 11.80 -4.51 12.87
N LYS A 306 10.51 -4.87 12.79
CA LYS A 306 10.03 -6.12 13.42
C LYS A 306 10.57 -7.35 12.66
N PHE A 307 10.77 -7.23 11.35
CA PHE A 307 11.18 -8.33 10.47
C PHE A 307 12.64 -8.75 10.62
N ARG A 308 13.54 -7.83 11.04
CA ARG A 308 14.94 -8.19 11.29
C ARG A 308 15.21 -8.79 12.68
N LEU A 309 14.33 -8.58 13.66
CA LEU A 309 14.59 -8.97 15.06
C LEU A 309 14.08 -10.38 15.44
N ARG A 310 13.27 -11.04 14.61
CA ARG A 310 12.73 -12.39 14.91
C ARG A 310 13.78 -13.51 14.81
N TYR A 311 14.88 -13.30 14.09
CA TYR A 311 15.96 -14.30 13.92
C TYR A 311 17.10 -14.22 14.96
N SER A 312 16.94 -13.46 16.04
CA SER A 312 17.91 -13.45 17.15
C SER A 312 17.23 -13.31 18.51
N MET A 313 16.23 -14.16 18.78
CA MET A 313 15.58 -14.22 20.10
C MET A 313 16.08 -15.41 20.95
N SER A 314 17.39 -15.64 21.03
CA SER A 314 17.94 -16.54 22.05
C SER A 314 18.46 -15.82 23.30
N ASN A 315 18.67 -14.49 23.27
CA ASN A 315 19.18 -13.78 24.44
C ASN A 315 18.86 -12.28 24.42
N MET A 316 17.82 -11.81 25.13
CA MET A 316 17.96 -10.63 25.99
C MET A 316 16.71 -10.34 26.83
N ARG A 317 16.87 -10.42 28.15
CA ARG A 317 15.93 -9.92 29.17
C ARG A 317 16.14 -8.43 29.50
N SER A 318 16.91 -7.70 28.69
CA SER A 318 17.29 -6.31 28.95
C SER A 318 17.39 -5.51 27.66
N SER A 319 16.25 -5.15 27.05
CA SER A 319 16.22 -4.18 25.94
C SER A 319 14.82 -3.60 25.74
N VAL A 320 14.30 -2.90 26.75
CA VAL A 320 13.17 -1.95 26.58
C VAL A 320 13.67 -0.61 26.01
N THR A 321 14.99 -0.42 25.90
CA THR A 321 15.62 0.87 25.55
C THR A 321 16.06 0.99 24.08
N LEU A 322 16.00 -0.07 23.26
CA LEU A 322 16.40 -0.02 21.84
C LEU A 322 15.27 0.36 20.86
N LEU A 323 14.07 0.72 21.35
CA LEU A 323 12.88 0.95 20.52
C LEU A 323 12.76 2.37 19.89
N TRP A 324 13.72 3.28 20.05
CA TRP A 324 13.45 4.71 19.81
C TRP A 324 14.52 5.50 19.03
N ASN A 325 15.49 4.86 18.38
CA ASN A 325 16.36 5.58 17.43
C ASN A 325 15.74 5.54 16.02
N GLN A 326 14.66 6.30 15.82
CA GLN A 326 14.00 6.44 14.52
C GLN A 326 14.70 7.50 13.66
N GLU A 327 15.71 7.04 12.93
CA GLU A 327 16.44 7.85 11.94
C GLU A 327 15.59 8.07 10.67
N TRP A 328 15.75 9.22 10.01
CA TRP A 328 15.12 9.48 8.72
C TRP A 328 15.86 8.69 7.63
N LEU A 329 15.12 8.13 6.67
CA LEU A 329 15.74 7.58 5.48
C LEU A 329 16.35 8.73 4.66
N SER A 330 17.55 8.49 4.11
CA SER A 330 18.09 9.30 3.04
C SER A 330 17.40 8.96 1.72
N TYR A 331 17.51 9.83 0.72
CA TYR A 331 16.87 9.63 -0.58
C TYR A 331 17.23 8.29 -1.22
N SER A 332 18.51 7.92 -1.16
CA SER A 332 19.04 6.65 -1.67
C SER A 332 18.56 5.41 -0.91
N GLU A 333 17.96 5.56 0.28
CA GLU A 333 17.44 4.45 1.08
C GLU A 333 15.92 4.25 0.88
N LEU A 334 15.29 5.04 0.00
CA LEU A 334 13.85 4.98 -0.25
C LEU A 334 13.51 3.90 -1.30
N THR A 335 12.25 3.45 -1.27
CA THR A 335 11.78 2.40 -2.16
C THR A 335 11.09 3.02 -3.37
N PHE A 336 11.77 3.03 -4.51
CA PHE A 336 11.23 3.54 -5.78
C PHE A 336 10.55 2.44 -6.60
N SER A 337 9.47 1.89 -6.02
CA SER A 337 8.61 0.92 -6.69
C SER A 337 7.21 0.93 -6.09
N THR A 338 6.26 0.27 -6.75
CA THR A 338 4.89 0.09 -6.24
C THR A 338 4.83 -0.70 -4.93
N ASN A 339 5.92 -1.39 -4.54
CA ASN A 339 6.04 -2.09 -3.26
C ASN A 339 6.17 -1.13 -2.06
N ALA A 340 6.44 0.15 -2.29
CA ALA A 340 6.53 1.12 -1.22
C ALA A 340 5.17 1.34 -0.51
N PRO A 341 5.17 1.79 0.76
CA PRO A 341 3.95 2.11 1.49
C PRO A 341 3.06 3.12 0.75
N ARG A 342 1.75 3.06 0.99
CA ARG A 342 0.80 4.03 0.42
C ARG A 342 1.20 5.45 0.84
N GLY A 343 1.21 6.39 -0.11
CA GLY A 343 1.67 7.76 0.08
C GLY A 343 3.19 7.95 0.14
N HIS A 344 4.00 6.91 -0.08
CA HIS A 344 5.46 7.02 -0.02
C HIS A 344 6.03 8.06 -1.00
N LEU A 345 5.45 8.13 -2.20
CA LEU A 345 5.82 9.05 -3.26
C LEU A 345 4.64 9.98 -3.61
N PRO A 346 4.90 11.16 -4.18
CA PRO A 346 6.22 11.77 -4.35
C PRO A 346 6.79 12.38 -3.05
N LEU A 347 8.11 12.47 -2.95
CA LEU A 347 8.87 12.88 -1.75
C LEU A 347 9.16 14.36 -1.66
N THR A 348 8.84 15.11 -2.72
CA THR A 348 9.32 16.41 -3.20
C THR A 348 9.72 17.50 -2.16
N PHE A 349 9.38 17.34 -0.88
CA PHE A 349 9.63 18.27 0.22
C PHE A 349 10.12 17.64 1.54
N ALA A 350 10.13 16.31 1.67
CA ALA A 350 10.32 15.59 2.92
C ALA A 350 11.78 15.20 3.21
N ILE A 351 12.55 14.93 2.17
CA ILE A 351 13.94 14.48 2.27
C ILE A 351 14.73 15.29 1.24
N GLY A 352 15.76 16.00 1.69
CA GLY A 352 16.51 16.94 0.85
C GLY A 352 17.08 16.24 -0.37
N VAL A 353 16.58 16.58 -1.56
CA VAL A 353 17.23 16.24 -2.83
C VAL A 353 18.42 17.19 -2.98
N GLN A 354 19.47 16.96 -2.20
CA GLN A 354 20.76 17.63 -2.36
C GLN A 354 21.86 16.59 -2.64
N SER A 355 21.49 15.55 -3.37
CA SER A 355 22.41 14.55 -3.90
C SER A 355 21.95 14.27 -5.32
N PHE A 356 22.71 14.76 -6.30
CA PHE A 356 22.58 14.62 -7.77
C PHE A 356 22.39 15.94 -8.53
N MET A 357 23.41 16.82 -8.52
CA MET A 357 24.04 17.35 -9.75
C MET A 357 25.51 17.55 -9.42
N GLY A 358 26.40 16.90 -10.17
CA GLY A 358 27.84 16.85 -9.93
C GLY A 358 28.51 18.22 -9.88
N PHE A 359 28.54 18.83 -8.69
CA PHE A 359 29.45 19.90 -8.36
C PHE A 359 30.43 19.37 -7.32
N GLU A 360 31.69 19.32 -7.73
CA GLU A 360 32.82 19.14 -6.83
C GLU A 360 32.71 20.10 -5.63
N ARG A 361 33.20 19.62 -4.50
CA ARG A 361 33.51 20.40 -3.29
C ARG A 361 33.92 21.83 -3.62
N LYS A 362 33.01 22.78 -3.43
CA LYS A 362 33.36 24.17 -3.11
C LYS A 362 32.21 24.82 -2.36
N TYR A 363 32.48 25.00 -1.07
CA TYR A 363 31.78 25.87 -0.14
C TYR A 363 31.23 27.12 -0.82
N ILE A 364 29.92 27.31 -0.78
CA ILE A 364 29.30 28.63 -0.93
C ILE A 364 28.55 28.92 0.38
N GLN A 365 29.24 29.70 1.20
CA GLN A 365 28.74 30.36 2.38
C GLN A 365 27.89 31.56 1.95
N TYR A 366 26.58 31.38 1.86
CA TYR A 366 25.63 32.50 1.95
C TYR A 366 24.55 32.11 2.96
N GLY A 367 24.42 32.95 3.99
CA GLY A 367 23.60 32.68 5.17
C GLY A 367 22.13 32.44 4.83
N GLY A 368 21.57 31.42 5.48
CA GLY A 368 20.17 31.04 5.36
C GLY A 368 20.01 29.56 5.69
N GLU A 369 19.94 29.27 7.00
CA GLU A 369 19.53 28.03 7.65
C GLU A 369 19.16 26.85 6.73
N TYR A 370 19.95 25.77 6.82
CA TYR A 370 19.48 24.42 6.50
C TYR A 370 18.06 24.27 7.06
N LEU A 371 17.05 23.99 6.21
CA LEU A 371 15.72 23.66 6.69
C LEU A 371 15.85 22.44 7.60
N SER A 372 15.91 22.70 8.91
CA SER A 372 15.89 21.68 9.95
C SER A 372 14.71 20.72 9.70
N ALA A 373 14.69 19.54 10.32
CA ALA A 373 13.51 18.65 10.24
C ALA A 373 12.17 19.40 10.49
N ARG A 374 12.22 20.50 11.26
CA ARG A 374 11.12 21.44 11.52
C ARG A 374 10.67 22.25 10.29
N GLY A 375 11.58 22.65 9.41
CA GLY A 375 11.27 23.35 8.16
C GLY A 375 10.63 22.43 7.10
N ARG A 376 11.11 21.18 7.00
CA ARG A 376 10.58 20.15 6.09
C ARG A 376 9.14 19.74 6.45
N TYR A 377 8.91 19.51 7.73
CA TYR A 377 7.59 19.33 8.32
C TYR A 377 6.59 20.43 7.92
N ALA A 378 6.99 21.68 8.10
CA ALA A 378 6.12 22.83 7.88
C ALA A 378 5.82 23.06 6.39
N THR A 379 6.68 22.58 5.49
CA THR A 379 6.51 22.66 4.03
C THR A 379 5.46 21.67 3.55
N CYS A 380 5.54 20.41 4.03
CA CYS A 380 4.56 19.37 3.70
C CYS A 380 3.15 19.71 4.20
N ILE A 381 3.01 20.25 5.43
CA ILE A 381 1.70 20.69 5.94
C ILE A 381 1.08 21.77 5.07
N ARG A 382 1.89 22.72 4.58
CA ARG A 382 1.41 23.80 3.71
C ARG A 382 0.99 23.26 2.35
N LEU A 383 1.69 22.26 1.84
CA LEU A 383 1.25 21.56 0.64
C LEU A 383 -0.08 20.84 0.88
N PHE A 384 -0.27 20.12 1.99
CA PHE A 384 -1.55 19.48 2.31
C PHE A 384 -2.69 20.50 2.48
N SER A 385 -2.38 21.65 3.06
CA SER A 385 -3.32 22.78 3.12
C SER A 385 -3.64 23.28 1.71
N ARG A 386 -2.65 23.36 0.81
CA ARG A 386 -2.87 23.75 -0.59
C ARG A 386 -3.72 22.75 -1.35
N VAL A 387 -3.43 21.45 -1.22
CA VAL A 387 -4.22 20.33 -1.76
C VAL A 387 -5.69 20.47 -1.31
N GLN A 388 -5.94 20.77 -0.02
CA GLN A 388 -7.28 21.07 0.48
C GLN A 388 -7.93 22.27 -0.23
N THR A 389 -7.22 23.40 -0.33
CA THR A 389 -7.78 24.61 -0.98
C THR A 389 -8.06 24.41 -2.47
N CYS A 390 -7.27 23.56 -3.13
CA CYS A 390 -7.46 23.19 -4.53
C CYS A 390 -8.52 22.11 -4.75
N LYS A 391 -9.12 21.59 -3.67
CA LYS A 391 -10.19 20.58 -3.68
C LYS A 391 -9.78 19.29 -4.40
N LEU A 392 -8.59 18.79 -4.07
CA LEU A 392 -8.11 17.47 -4.50
C LEU A 392 -8.46 16.38 -3.48
#